data_AF-A0A349JMX0-F1
#
_entry.id   AF-A0A349JMX0-F1
#
_cell.length_a   1.000
_cell.length_b   1.000
_cell.length_c   1.000
_cell.angle_alpha   90.00
_cell.angle_beta   90.00
_cell.angle_gamma   90.00
#
_symmetry.space_group_name_H-M   'P 1'
#
loop_
_entity.id
_entity.type
_entity.pdbx_description
1 polymer ?
#
loop_
_entity_poly.entity_id
_entity_poly.type
_entity_poly.pdbx_seq_one_letter_code
_entity_poly.pdbx_strand_id
1 'polypeptide(L)'
;MAQVDQMFSHAAQEWDLDTLYADLASAKGKHLTPIEKAHLRGLLCGCSPSEIAEKLDKIPRGVEVDLSTTIYKYVKFLLDKAEKIENWRNIYEWLDDSGYKSKPPQVPVKTLLTEQSVVNITNINIEQHQIVFQFNLKIPTSDVPELSIQEQLKTEKISDNNGKIGQ
;
A
#
# COMPACT_ATOMS: atom_id res chain seq x y z
N MET A 1 5.55 0.57 -21.87
CA MET A 1 6.47 0.84 -20.74
C MET A 1 5.82 1.63 -19.59
N ALA A 2 4.66 2.27 -19.75
CA ALA A 2 4.01 3.06 -18.67
C ALA A 2 3.21 2.23 -17.63
N GLN A 3 2.79 1.00 -17.96
CA GLN A 3 1.89 0.21 -17.11
C GLN A 3 2.57 -0.36 -15.86
N VAL A 4 3.85 -0.72 -15.95
CA VAL A 4 4.64 -1.25 -14.82
C VAL A 4 4.83 -0.20 -13.72
N ASP A 5 4.78 1.09 -14.08
CA ASP A 5 4.95 2.18 -13.13
C ASP A 5 3.67 2.53 -12.35
N GLN A 6 2.50 2.07 -12.82
CA GLN A 6 1.23 2.21 -12.08
C GLN A 6 0.88 0.97 -11.25
N MET A 7 1.55 -0.15 -11.48
CA MET A 7 1.34 -1.37 -10.69
C MET A 7 1.76 -1.15 -9.24
N PHE A 8 0.95 -1.69 -8.32
CA PHE A 8 1.19 -1.59 -6.88
C PHE A 8 1.13 -0.16 -6.34
N SER A 9 0.32 0.71 -6.95
CA SER A 9 0.12 2.10 -6.51
C SER A 9 -0.35 2.24 -5.06
N HIS A 10 -0.97 1.21 -4.48
CA HIS A 10 -1.36 1.18 -3.07
C HIS A 10 -0.18 1.37 -2.12
N ALA A 11 1.02 0.90 -2.51
CA ALA A 11 2.23 1.12 -1.71
C ALA A 11 2.51 2.61 -1.48
N ALA A 12 2.18 3.49 -2.44
CA ALA A 12 2.40 4.94 -2.30
C ALA A 12 1.48 5.59 -1.26
N GLN A 13 0.41 4.92 -0.84
CA GLN A 13 -0.51 5.43 0.17
C GLN A 13 -0.03 5.12 1.59
N GLU A 14 0.65 3.98 1.77
CA GLU A 14 1.11 3.49 3.07
C GLU A 14 2.60 3.72 3.32
N TRP A 15 3.38 4.06 2.30
CA TRP A 15 4.84 4.16 2.38
C TRP A 15 5.36 5.45 1.77
N ASP A 16 6.41 6.01 2.36
CA ASP A 16 7.17 7.12 1.78
C ASP A 16 8.12 6.58 0.70
N LEU A 17 7.57 6.36 -0.49
CA LEU A 17 8.30 5.82 -1.63
C LEU A 17 9.40 6.75 -2.13
N ASP A 18 9.24 8.07 -2.02
CA ASP A 18 10.23 9.04 -2.50
C ASP A 18 11.54 8.91 -1.69
N THR A 19 11.41 8.91 -0.36
CA THR A 19 12.56 8.71 0.54
C THR A 19 13.15 7.31 0.36
N LEU A 20 12.32 6.26 0.29
CA LEU A 20 12.76 4.89 0.03
C LEU A 20 13.56 4.74 -1.26
N TYR A 21 13.11 5.36 -2.36
CA TYR A 21 13.82 5.31 -3.63
C TYR A 21 15.13 6.08 -3.60
N ALA A 22 15.17 7.23 -2.92
CA ALA A 22 16.40 8.01 -2.76
C ALA A 22 17.45 7.26 -1.92
N ASP A 23 17.01 6.66 -0.82
CA ASP A 23 17.88 5.92 0.09
C ASP A 23 18.38 4.62 -0.52
N LEU A 24 17.51 3.85 -1.20
CA LEU A 24 17.92 2.67 -1.94
C LEU A 24 18.83 3.01 -3.13
N ALA A 25 18.61 4.15 -3.79
CA ALA A 25 19.51 4.61 -4.86
C ALA A 25 20.89 4.97 -4.31
N SER A 26 20.95 5.56 -3.12
CA SER A 26 22.18 5.85 -2.39
C SER A 26 22.89 4.56 -1.97
N ALA A 27 22.16 3.57 -1.46
CA ALA A 27 22.68 2.25 -1.10
C ALA A 27 23.22 1.47 -2.31
N LYS A 28 22.55 1.57 -3.46
CA LYS A 28 22.97 0.95 -4.73
C LYS A 28 24.11 1.72 -5.42
N GLY A 29 24.24 3.02 -5.14
CA GLY A 29 25.12 3.95 -5.84
C GLY A 29 24.62 4.36 -7.24
N LYS A 30 23.37 4.02 -7.61
CA LYS A 30 22.72 4.33 -8.90
C LYS A 30 21.21 4.43 -8.73
N HIS A 31 20.53 5.11 -9.66
CA HIS A 31 19.07 5.15 -9.71
C HIS A 31 18.44 3.75 -9.84
N LEU A 32 17.31 3.53 -9.17
CA LEU A 32 16.51 2.32 -9.33
C LEU A 32 15.85 2.31 -10.70
N THR A 33 15.92 1.16 -11.37
CA THR A 33 15.23 0.92 -12.63
C THR A 33 13.72 0.82 -12.39
N PRO A 34 12.87 1.07 -13.41
CA PRO A 34 11.41 0.96 -13.27
C PRO A 34 10.94 -0.41 -12.76
N ILE A 35 11.65 -1.48 -13.16
CA ILE A 35 11.37 -2.85 -12.72
C ILE A 35 11.68 -3.03 -11.24
N GLU A 36 12.82 -2.52 -10.76
CA GLU A 36 13.17 -2.58 -9.33
C GLU A 36 12.16 -1.81 -8.48
N LYS A 37 11.74 -0.62 -8.94
CA LYS A 37 10.67 0.15 -8.28
C LYS A 37 9.36 -0.63 -8.22
N ALA A 38 8.99 -1.33 -9.29
CA ALA A 38 7.79 -2.17 -9.32
C ALA A 38 7.89 -3.37 -8.37
N HIS A 39 9.02 -4.08 -8.36
CA HIS A 39 9.26 -5.17 -7.43
C HIS A 39 9.23 -4.70 -5.96
N LEU A 40 9.84 -3.54 -5.65
CA LEU A 40 9.77 -2.96 -4.31
C LEU A 40 8.33 -2.66 -3.90
N ARG A 41 7.56 -1.95 -4.75
CA ARG A 41 6.15 -1.64 -4.46
C ARG A 41 5.31 -2.91 -4.28
N GLY A 42 5.59 -3.97 -5.04
CA GLY A 42 4.97 -5.27 -4.86
C GLY A 42 5.20 -5.85 -3.46
N LEU A 43 6.45 -5.83 -2.98
CA LEU A 43 6.77 -6.29 -1.63
C LEU A 43 6.10 -5.43 -0.54
N LEU A 44 6.09 -4.11 -0.73
CA LEU A 44 5.46 -3.16 0.20
C LEU A 44 3.93 -3.28 0.24
N CYS A 45 3.30 -3.77 -0.83
CA CYS A 45 1.88 -4.14 -0.84
C CYS A 45 1.61 -5.51 -0.18
N GLY A 46 2.63 -6.19 0.34
CA GLY A 46 2.49 -7.53 0.90
C GLY A 46 2.31 -8.64 -0.15
N CYS A 47 2.69 -8.41 -1.41
CA CYS A 47 2.66 -9.46 -2.43
C CYS A 47 3.91 -10.33 -2.36
N SER A 48 3.73 -11.64 -2.49
CA SER A 48 4.83 -12.59 -2.64
C SER A 48 5.51 -12.47 -4.02
N PRO A 49 6.75 -12.95 -4.19
CA PRO A 49 7.45 -12.95 -5.48
C PRO A 49 6.64 -13.57 -6.63
N SER A 50 5.87 -14.62 -6.34
CA SER A 50 4.99 -15.27 -7.31
C SER A 50 3.82 -14.38 -7.74
N GLU A 51 3.18 -13.69 -6.80
CA GLU A 51 2.09 -12.74 -7.10
C GLU A 51 2.61 -11.50 -7.86
N ILE A 52 3.81 -11.05 -7.53
CA ILE A 52 4.48 -9.96 -8.26
C ILE A 52 4.76 -10.39 -9.70
N ALA A 53 5.24 -11.62 -9.89
CA ALA A 53 5.51 -12.17 -11.22
C ALA A 53 4.24 -12.33 -12.05
N GLU A 54 3.16 -12.83 -11.46
CA GLU A 54 1.85 -12.93 -12.12
C GLU A 54 1.37 -11.55 -12.59
N LYS A 55 1.40 -10.53 -11.71
CA LYS A 55 0.97 -9.17 -12.05
C LYS A 55 1.86 -8.51 -13.11
N LEU A 56 3.14 -8.85 -13.16
CA LEU A 56 4.11 -8.31 -14.13
C LEU A 56 4.22 -9.12 -15.41
N ASP A 57 3.42 -10.19 -15.58
CA ASP A 57 3.52 -11.15 -16.69
C ASP A 57 4.95 -11.72 -16.85
N LYS A 58 5.56 -12.08 -15.71
CA LYS A 58 6.92 -12.61 -15.61
C LYS A 58 6.94 -14.01 -15.02
N ILE A 59 8.08 -14.69 -15.21
CA ILE A 59 8.32 -16.00 -14.60
C ILE A 59 8.63 -15.81 -13.10
N PRO A 60 7.90 -16.49 -12.18
CA PRO A 60 8.12 -16.38 -10.73
C PRO A 60 9.57 -16.55 -10.29
N ARG A 61 10.23 -17.61 -10.81
CA ARG A 61 11.64 -17.89 -10.51
C ARG A 61 12.58 -16.76 -10.93
N GLY A 62 12.27 -16.04 -12.02
CA GLY A 62 13.04 -14.88 -12.45
C GLY A 62 12.90 -13.72 -11.47
N VAL A 63 11.67 -13.43 -11.03
CA VAL A 63 11.40 -12.38 -10.04
C VAL A 63 12.05 -12.67 -8.68
N GLU A 64 12.06 -13.93 -8.23
CA GLU A 64 12.75 -14.33 -6.99
C GLU A 64 14.26 -14.06 -7.03
N VAL A 65 14.90 -14.41 -8.16
CA VAL A 65 16.33 -14.18 -8.37
C VAL A 65 16.63 -12.68 -8.47
N ASP A 66 15.81 -11.94 -9.23
CA ASP A 66 15.93 -10.49 -9.35
C ASP A 66 15.80 -9.82 -7.97
N LEU A 67 14.79 -10.16 -7.19
CA LEU A 67 14.58 -9.63 -5.83
C LEU A 67 15.78 -9.91 -4.92
N SER A 68 16.29 -11.14 -4.96
CA SER A 68 17.42 -11.57 -4.14
C SER A 68 18.73 -10.84 -4.47
N THR A 69 18.94 -10.53 -5.76
CA THR A 69 20.16 -9.88 -6.25
C THR A 69 20.08 -8.35 -6.19
N THR A 70 18.86 -7.79 -6.19
CA THR A 70 18.60 -6.34 -6.20
C THR A 70 18.04 -5.86 -4.86
N ILE A 71 16.72 -5.85 -4.70
CA ILE A 71 16.02 -5.23 -3.57
C ILE A 71 16.51 -5.75 -2.23
N TYR A 72 16.68 -7.06 -2.08
CA TYR A 72 17.12 -7.67 -0.82
C TYR A 72 18.52 -7.21 -0.43
N LYS A 73 19.40 -7.09 -1.43
CA LYS A 73 20.77 -6.62 -1.22
C LYS A 73 20.79 -5.13 -0.86
N TYR A 74 19.96 -4.32 -1.51
CA TYR A 74 19.91 -2.87 -1.27
C TYR A 74 19.34 -2.55 0.11
N VAL A 75 18.27 -3.22 0.52
CA VAL A 75 17.67 -3.05 1.85
C VAL A 75 18.64 -3.50 2.94
N LYS A 76 19.37 -4.61 2.74
CA LYS A 76 20.41 -5.05 3.69
C LYS A 76 21.50 -3.99 3.88
N PHE A 77 21.95 -3.39 2.80
CA PHE A 77 22.98 -2.36 2.86
C PHE A 77 22.45 -1.07 3.52
N LEU A 78 21.22 -0.69 3.18
CA LEU A 78 20.56 0.49 3.75
C LEU A 78 20.37 0.38 5.27
N LEU A 79 19.96 -0.79 5.75
CA LEU A 79 19.63 -1.02 7.16
C LEU A 79 20.75 -1.72 7.96
N ASP A 80 21.92 -1.89 7.35
CA ASP A 80 23.10 -2.60 7.89
C ASP A 80 22.73 -3.97 8.54
N LYS A 81 21.89 -4.76 7.85
CA LYS A 81 21.40 -6.05 8.35
C LYS A 81 22.33 -7.18 7.91
N ALA A 82 22.99 -7.83 8.87
CA ALA A 82 23.82 -9.02 8.64
C ALA A 82 22.99 -10.31 8.45
N GLU A 83 21.71 -10.30 8.83
CA GLU A 83 20.84 -11.48 8.83
C GLU A 83 20.52 -11.99 7.41
N LYS A 84 20.38 -13.31 7.26
CA LYS A 84 19.94 -13.91 5.99
C LYS A 84 18.44 -13.65 5.80
N ILE A 85 18.06 -13.17 4.61
CA ILE A 85 16.64 -13.05 4.26
C ILE A 85 16.16 -14.45 3.88
N GLU A 86 15.43 -15.10 4.78
CA GLU A 86 14.82 -16.41 4.52
C GLU A 86 13.39 -16.28 4.00
N ASN A 87 12.71 -15.19 4.37
CA ASN A 87 11.37 -14.87 3.94
C ASN A 87 11.33 -13.45 3.37
N TRP A 88 10.65 -13.26 2.25
CA TRP A 88 10.45 -11.94 1.63
C TRP A 88 9.74 -10.96 2.57
N ARG A 89 8.94 -11.46 3.52
CA ARG A 89 8.29 -10.65 4.56
C ARG A 89 9.27 -9.92 5.46
N ASN A 90 10.47 -10.44 5.67
CA ASN A 90 11.48 -9.76 6.48
C ASN A 90 11.82 -8.38 5.88
N ILE A 91 11.75 -8.22 4.55
CA ILE A 91 11.95 -6.91 3.91
C ILE A 91 10.84 -5.94 4.30
N TYR A 92 9.59 -6.40 4.28
CA TYR A 92 8.45 -5.58 4.70
C TYR A 92 8.64 -5.13 6.15
N GLU A 93 8.92 -6.07 7.06
CA GLU A 93 9.08 -5.78 8.50
C GLU A 93 10.26 -4.83 8.75
N TRP A 94 11.41 -5.05 8.11
CA TRP A 94 12.57 -4.19 8.30
C TRP A 94 12.34 -2.76 7.80
N LEU A 95 11.59 -2.60 6.70
CA LEU A 95 11.23 -1.28 6.18
C LEU A 95 10.17 -0.60 7.06
N ASP A 96 9.26 -1.37 7.67
CA ASP A 96 8.27 -0.85 8.62
C ASP A 96 8.98 -0.32 9.88
N ASP A 97 9.86 -1.13 10.46
CA ASP A 97 10.63 -0.81 11.67
C ASP A 97 11.59 0.38 11.50
N SER A 98 12.03 0.65 10.27
CA SER A 98 12.90 1.81 9.97
C SER A 98 12.13 3.12 9.79
N GLY A 99 10.80 3.09 9.86
CA GLY A 99 9.97 4.29 9.87
C GLY A 99 9.63 4.83 8.48
N TYR A 100 9.85 4.05 7.42
CA TYR A 100 9.43 4.42 6.05
C TYR A 100 7.93 4.26 5.82
N LYS A 101 7.24 3.52 6.69
CA LYS A 101 5.79 3.40 6.61
C LYS A 101 5.17 4.73 7.02
N SER A 102 4.44 5.33 6.08
CA SER A 102 3.66 6.52 6.32
C SER A 102 2.71 6.22 7.47
N LYS A 103 2.73 7.08 8.50
CA LYS A 103 1.77 6.97 9.59
C LYS A 103 0.38 6.96 8.96
N PRO A 104 -0.49 5.98 9.30
CA PRO A 104 -1.85 5.99 8.77
C PRO A 104 -2.44 7.37 9.09
N PRO A 105 -3.15 7.99 8.14
CA PRO A 105 -3.81 9.26 8.41
C PRO A 105 -4.60 9.06 9.70
N GLN A 106 -4.30 9.88 10.70
CA GLN A 106 -4.99 9.86 12.00
C GLN A 106 -6.43 10.29 11.73
N VAL A 107 -7.27 9.36 11.26
CA VAL A 107 -8.67 9.63 11.03
C VAL A 107 -9.26 9.77 12.42
N PRO A 108 -9.78 10.94 12.81
CA PRO A 108 -10.41 11.08 14.11
C PRO A 108 -11.54 10.05 14.17
N VAL A 109 -11.55 9.17 15.18
CA VAL A 109 -12.58 8.13 15.33
C VAL A 109 -14.00 8.74 15.36
N LYS A 110 -14.10 10.00 15.79
CA LYS A 110 -15.33 10.82 15.76
C LYS A 110 -15.90 11.01 14.35
N THR A 111 -15.09 10.88 13.30
CA THR A 111 -15.52 10.99 11.91
C THR A 111 -16.00 9.65 11.33
N LEU A 112 -15.57 8.53 11.92
CA LEU A 112 -15.94 7.17 11.49
C LEU A 112 -17.24 6.68 12.15
N LEU A 113 -17.55 7.21 13.33
CA LEU A 113 -18.79 6.92 14.04
C LEU A 113 -19.70 8.14 13.91
N THR A 114 -20.62 8.08 12.95
CA THR A 114 -21.76 9.02 12.90
C THR A 114 -22.48 8.97 14.25
N GLU A 115 -23.08 10.08 14.70
CA GLU A 115 -23.91 10.12 15.93
C GLU A 115 -25.08 9.10 15.93
N GLN A 116 -25.33 8.48 14.76
CA GLN A 116 -26.32 7.45 14.51
C GLN A 116 -25.80 6.01 14.71
N SER A 117 -24.50 5.82 14.98
CA SER A 117 -23.93 4.51 15.31
C SER A 117 -24.39 4.09 16.70
N VAL A 118 -25.35 3.17 16.77
CA VAL A 118 -25.96 2.72 18.03
C VAL A 118 -25.55 1.27 18.32
N VAL A 119 -25.10 1.04 19.55
CA VAL A 119 -24.92 -0.31 20.13
C VAL A 119 -26.09 -0.57 21.06
N ASN A 120 -26.90 -1.59 20.77
CA ASN A 120 -28.00 -2.01 21.62
C ASN A 120 -27.63 -3.32 22.32
N ILE A 121 -27.38 -3.25 23.63
CA ILE A 121 -27.20 -4.45 24.44
C ILE A 121 -28.58 -5.05 24.72
N THR A 122 -28.83 -6.24 24.19
CA THR A 122 -30.13 -6.91 24.31
C THR A 122 -30.20 -7.83 25.51
N ASN A 123 -29.07 -8.36 25.97
CA ASN A 123 -29.02 -9.21 27.15
C ASN A 123 -27.63 -9.14 27.82
N ILE A 124 -27.62 -9.16 29.14
CA ILE A 124 -26.42 -9.31 29.97
C ILE A 124 -26.70 -10.45 30.93
N ASN A 125 -25.92 -11.54 30.84
CA ASN A 125 -26.04 -12.68 31.73
C ASN A 125 -24.69 -12.97 32.42
N ILE A 126 -24.73 -13.63 33.57
CA ILE A 126 -23.55 -14.14 34.25
C ILE A 126 -23.67 -15.66 34.33
N GLU A 127 -22.82 -16.36 33.60
CA GLU A 127 -22.82 -17.82 33.51
C GLU A 127 -21.46 -18.38 33.96
N GLN A 128 -21.46 -19.19 35.03
CA GLN A 128 -20.30 -19.97 35.50
C GLN A 128 -18.95 -19.21 35.44
N HIS A 129 -18.89 -17.99 36.00
CA HIS A 129 -17.73 -17.08 36.04
C HIS A 129 -17.47 -16.25 34.77
N GLN A 130 -18.40 -16.21 33.82
CA GLN A 130 -18.32 -15.40 32.61
C GLN A 130 -19.47 -14.40 32.58
N ILE A 131 -19.19 -13.16 32.19
CA ILE A 131 -20.24 -12.18 31.86
C ILE A 131 -20.46 -12.26 30.35
N VAL A 132 -21.66 -12.65 29.96
CA VAL A 132 -22.08 -12.83 28.57
C VAL A 132 -22.89 -11.62 28.15
N PHE A 133 -22.40 -10.90 27.14
CA PHE A 133 -23.12 -9.79 26.52
C PHE A 133 -23.66 -10.22 25.18
N GLN A 134 -24.95 -10.05 24.97
CA GLN A 134 -25.57 -10.17 23.67
C GLN A 134 -25.97 -8.77 23.21
N PHE A 135 -25.44 -8.33 22.07
CA PHE A 135 -25.71 -6.99 21.55
C PHE A 135 -25.92 -7.00 20.04
N ASN A 136 -26.68 -6.01 19.59
CA ASN A 136 -26.85 -5.68 18.19
C ASN A 136 -26.06 -4.41 17.87
N LEU A 137 -25.16 -4.50 16.90
CA LEU A 137 -24.37 -3.39 16.40
C LEU A 137 -24.93 -2.95 15.05
N LYS A 138 -25.30 -1.67 14.94
CA LYS A 138 -25.68 -1.05 13.66
C LYS A 138 -24.69 0.07 13.35
N ILE A 139 -23.91 -0.13 12.29
CA ILE A 139 -23.00 0.88 11.76
C ILE A 139 -23.64 1.39 10.47
N PRO A 140 -24.19 2.62 10.45
CA PRO A 140 -24.71 3.20 9.23
C PRO A 140 -23.53 3.46 8.28
N THR A 141 -23.52 2.75 7.17
CA THR A 141 -22.65 3.07 6.05
C THR A 141 -23.25 4.27 5.34
N SER A 142 -22.46 5.32 5.07
CA SER A 142 -22.88 6.37 4.14
C SER A 142 -23.26 5.71 2.81
N ASP A 143 -24.30 6.20 2.12
CA ASP A 143 -24.48 6.00 0.68
C ASP A 143 -23.36 6.74 -0.06
N VAL A 144 -22.11 6.32 0.16
CA VAL A 144 -21.06 6.58 -0.80
C VAL A 144 -21.38 5.67 -1.97
N PRO A 145 -21.53 6.20 -3.20
CA PRO A 145 -21.45 5.37 -4.39
C PRO A 145 -20.22 4.49 -4.21
N GLU A 146 -20.45 3.18 -4.29
CA GLU A 146 -19.45 2.13 -4.33
C GLU A 146 -18.13 2.73 -4.84
N LEU A 147 -17.13 2.83 -3.96
CA LEU A 147 -15.82 3.42 -4.26
C LEU A 147 -15.27 2.71 -5.51
N SER A 148 -15.59 3.30 -6.66
CA SER A 148 -14.97 2.98 -7.91
C SER A 148 -13.52 3.33 -7.69
N ILE A 149 -12.67 2.32 -7.67
CA ILE A 149 -11.21 2.46 -7.76
C ILE A 149 -10.92 3.05 -9.15
N GLN A 150 -11.27 4.31 -9.38
CA GLN A 150 -11.20 5.03 -10.65
C GLN A 150 -11.33 6.54 -10.40
N GLU A 151 -10.54 7.15 -9.51
CA GLU A 151 -10.50 8.63 -9.48
C GLU A 151 -9.18 9.22 -9.00
N GLN A 152 -8.12 8.99 -9.78
CA GLN A 152 -7.09 10.01 -10.02
C GLN A 152 -6.70 10.01 -11.49
N LEU A 153 -7.64 10.38 -12.37
CA LEU A 153 -7.31 10.83 -13.72
C LEU A 153 -8.28 11.93 -14.16
N LYS A 154 -7.97 13.17 -13.77
CA LYS A 154 -8.19 14.41 -14.56
C LYS A 154 -8.01 15.64 -13.69
N THR A 155 -6.77 16.11 -13.59
CA THR A 155 -6.53 17.54 -13.52
C THR A 155 -5.43 17.85 -14.51
N GLU A 156 -5.82 18.18 -15.73
CA GLU A 156 -5.26 19.31 -16.48
C GLU A 156 -6.13 19.53 -17.72
N LYS A 157 -7.10 20.45 -17.60
CA LYS A 157 -7.64 21.16 -18.74
C LYS A 157 -6.67 22.29 -19.06
N ILE A 158 -5.96 22.18 -20.19
CA ILE A 158 -5.51 23.33 -20.99
C ILE A 158 -6.37 23.22 -22.25
N SER A 159 -7.53 23.89 -22.27
CA SER A 159 -7.71 25.22 -22.87
C SER A 159 -7.19 25.27 -24.30
N ASP A 160 -8.05 25.01 -25.28
CA ASP A 160 -8.02 25.82 -26.50
C ASP A 160 -9.43 26.05 -27.05
N ASN A 161 -9.67 27.33 -27.34
CA ASN A 161 -10.94 27.95 -27.67
C ASN A 161 -11.29 27.72 -29.14
N ASN A 162 -12.44 27.13 -29.41
CA ASN A 162 -13.07 27.24 -30.73
C ASN A 162 -13.81 28.58 -30.83
N GLY A 163 -13.09 29.60 -31.32
CA GLY A 163 -13.67 30.83 -31.85
C GLY A 163 -14.09 30.64 -33.30
N LYS A 164 -15.39 30.47 -33.51
CA LYS A 164 -16.05 30.43 -34.82
C LYS A 164 -16.23 31.87 -35.35
N ILE A 165 -15.53 32.22 -36.43
CA ILE A 165 -15.91 33.26 -37.41
C ILE A 165 -15.68 32.59 -38.78
N GLY A 166 -16.66 32.34 -39.64
CA GLY A 166 -17.70 33.25 -40.10
C GLY A 166 -17.24 33.88 -41.41
N GLN A 167 -17.27 33.11 -42.51
CA GLN A 167 -17.48 33.54 -43.90
C GLN A 167 -18.06 32.37 -44.69
#